data_AF-A0A6A4IHI9-F1
#
_entry.id   AF-A0A6A4IHI9-F1
#
_cell.length_a   1.000
_cell.length_b   1.000
_cell.length_c   1.000
_cell.angle_alpha   90.00
_cell.angle_beta   90.00
_cell.angle_gamma   90.00
#
_symmetry.space_group_name_H-M   'P 1'
#
loop_
_entity.id
_entity.type
_entity.pdbx_description
1 polymer ?
#
loop_
_entity_poly.entity_id
_entity_poly.type
_entity_poly.pdbx_seq_one_letter_code
_entity_poly.pdbx_strand_id
1 'polypeptide(L)'
;MEPSPTEVYLPLTFPYPIKISSLDASASSDIERGTRLLSYSFVYLASNPGSQPETRFGTWDSAIDGTLQSWNIKVGDVISQRKAKEKPVAVIIEPCKHGMQLQGLCVLCGKDMTK
;
A
#
# COMPACT_ATOMS: atom_id res chain seq x y z
N MET A 1 10.87 22.09 7.23
CA MET A 1 9.69 21.23 7.47
C MET A 1 10.15 19.80 7.28
N GLU A 2 10.19 19.06 8.40
CA GLU A 2 10.88 17.78 8.54
C GLU A 2 10.15 16.64 7.81
N PRO A 3 10.88 15.58 7.37
CA PRO A 3 10.26 14.33 6.91
C PRO A 3 9.27 13.82 7.95
N SER A 4 8.07 13.41 7.49
CA SER A 4 6.99 13.02 8.41
C SER A 4 6.57 11.57 8.20
N PRO A 5 6.49 10.75 9.27
CA PRO A 5 5.97 9.40 9.16
C PRO A 5 4.47 9.43 8.86
N THR A 6 4.09 8.60 7.89
CA THR A 6 2.71 8.39 7.46
C THR A 6 2.39 6.91 7.57
N GLU A 7 1.40 6.61 8.39
CA GLU A 7 0.84 5.28 8.55
C GLU A 7 -0.01 4.92 7.32
N VAL A 8 0.30 3.80 6.68
CA VAL A 8 -0.38 3.36 5.46
C VAL A 8 -1.29 2.18 5.77
N TYR A 9 -2.56 2.30 5.41
CA TYR A 9 -3.59 1.29 5.63
C TYR A 9 -4.04 0.69 4.29
N LEU A 10 -4.43 -0.59 4.30
CA LEU A 10 -4.99 -1.21 3.10
C LEU A 10 -6.38 -0.64 2.78
N PRO A 11 -6.75 -0.49 1.50
CA PRO A 11 -8.08 -0.03 1.13
C PRO A 11 -9.18 -0.95 1.65
N LEU A 12 -10.25 -0.39 2.21
CA LEU A 12 -11.38 -1.17 2.73
C LEU A 12 -12.21 -1.85 1.64
N THR A 13 -11.99 -1.46 0.38
CA THR A 13 -12.62 -2.00 -0.82
C THR A 13 -11.95 -3.27 -1.35
N PHE A 14 -10.82 -3.70 -0.77
CA PHE A 14 -10.17 -4.94 -1.17
C PHE A 14 -11.07 -6.16 -0.92
N PRO A 15 -10.89 -7.25 -1.69
CA PRO A 15 -11.69 -8.46 -1.58
C PRO A 15 -11.25 -9.31 -0.38
N TYR A 16 -11.50 -8.81 0.83
CA TYR A 16 -11.10 -9.47 2.06
C TYR A 16 -11.86 -10.80 2.29
N PRO A 17 -11.23 -11.77 2.99
CA PRO A 17 -9.85 -11.75 3.47
C PRO A 17 -8.84 -11.93 2.32
N ILE A 18 -7.74 -11.20 2.40
CA ILE A 18 -6.62 -11.34 1.45
C ILE A 18 -5.45 -12.02 2.14
N LYS A 19 -4.64 -12.76 1.38
CA LYS A 19 -3.36 -13.30 1.82
C LYS A 19 -2.23 -12.53 1.14
N ILE A 20 -1.23 -12.10 1.90
CA ILE A 20 -0.05 -11.43 1.34
C ILE A 20 0.84 -12.45 0.63
N SER A 21 1.05 -12.26 -0.67
CA SER A 21 1.83 -13.15 -1.52
C SER A 21 3.29 -12.70 -1.62
N SER A 22 3.53 -11.40 -1.70
CA SER A 22 4.86 -10.80 -1.72
C SER A 22 4.81 -9.37 -1.16
N LEU A 23 5.94 -8.91 -0.61
CA LEU A 23 6.20 -7.51 -0.32
C LEU A 23 7.24 -7.05 -1.36
N ASP A 24 6.79 -6.23 -2.30
CA ASP A 24 7.52 -5.91 -3.52
C ASP A 24 8.47 -4.70 -3.32
N ALA A 25 8.24 -3.92 -2.26
CA ALA A 25 9.13 -2.87 -1.78
C ALA A 25 9.92 -3.33 -0.54
N SER A 26 11.24 -3.10 -0.53
CA SER A 26 12.10 -3.37 0.62
C SER A 26 12.07 -2.23 1.63
N ALA A 27 12.25 -2.53 2.92
CA ALA A 27 12.49 -1.47 3.90
C ALA A 27 13.69 -0.62 3.45
N SER A 28 13.62 0.69 3.70
CA SER A 28 14.54 1.74 3.24
C SER A 28 14.55 2.02 1.72
N SER A 29 13.71 1.39 0.91
CA SER A 29 13.60 1.79 -0.51
C SER A 29 12.81 3.09 -0.66
N ASP A 30 13.21 3.88 -1.65
CA ASP A 30 12.42 5.00 -2.12
C ASP A 30 11.19 4.49 -2.90
N ILE A 31 10.06 5.13 -2.64
CA ILE A 31 8.74 4.81 -3.15
C ILE A 31 8.24 6.05 -3.86
N GLU A 32 7.95 5.93 -5.15
CA GLU A 32 7.18 6.92 -5.89
C GLU A 32 5.71 6.50 -5.94
N ARG A 33 4.80 7.46 -6.15
CA ARG A 33 3.40 7.14 -6.48
C ARG A 33 3.34 6.16 -7.65
N GLY A 34 2.51 5.13 -7.50
CA GLY A 34 2.40 4.05 -8.48
C GLY A 34 3.44 2.94 -8.33
N THR A 35 4.43 3.08 -7.44
CA THR A 35 5.34 1.97 -7.10
C THR A 35 4.55 0.84 -6.47
N ARG A 36 4.71 -0.38 -7.00
CA ARG A 36 4.07 -1.57 -6.43
C ARG A 36 4.62 -1.84 -5.04
N LEU A 37 3.74 -1.88 -4.05
CA LEU A 37 4.11 -2.15 -2.66
C LEU A 37 4.02 -3.64 -2.33
N LEU A 38 2.94 -4.31 -2.75
CA LEU A 38 2.73 -5.72 -2.47
C LEU A 38 1.83 -6.39 -3.50
N SER A 39 1.89 -7.72 -3.50
CA SER A 39 0.95 -8.60 -4.20
C SER A 39 0.20 -9.45 -3.19
N TYR A 40 -1.07 -9.73 -3.48
CA TYR A 40 -1.95 -10.51 -2.60
C TYR A 40 -2.80 -11.51 -3.40
N SER A 41 -3.34 -12.49 -2.70
CA SER A 41 -4.35 -13.41 -3.23
C SER A 41 -5.62 -13.39 -2.38
N PHE A 42 -6.73 -13.82 -2.97
CA PHE A 42 -8.02 -13.94 -2.30
C PHE A 42 -8.85 -15.04 -2.96
N VAL A 43 -9.84 -15.55 -2.23
CA VAL A 43 -10.80 -16.52 -2.76
C VAL A 43 -11.99 -15.77 -3.33
N TYR A 44 -12.28 -16.01 -4.60
CA TYR A 44 -13.46 -15.52 -5.30
C TYR A 44 -14.47 -16.65 -5.46
N LEU A 45 -15.72 -16.39 -5.09
CA LEU A 45 -16.84 -17.30 -5.35
C LEU A 45 -17.81 -16.60 -6.30
N ALA A 46 -17.98 -17.16 -7.49
CA ALA A 46 -18.97 -16.65 -8.43
C ALA A 46 -20.39 -16.92 -7.91
N SER A 47 -21.33 -16.00 -8.19
CA SER A 47 -22.72 -16.11 -7.73
C SER A 47 -23.55 -17.21 -8.41
N ASN A 48 -22.99 -17.90 -9.40
CA ASN A 48 -23.71 -18.92 -10.16
C ASN A 48 -23.79 -20.24 -9.38
N PRO A 49 -24.94 -20.94 -9.38
CA PRO A 49 -25.08 -22.25 -8.74
C PRO A 49 -24.05 -23.26 -9.25
N GLY A 50 -23.34 -23.93 -8.34
CA GLY A 50 -22.33 -24.94 -8.67
C GLY A 50 -20.93 -24.40 -8.96
N SER A 51 -20.72 -23.08 -8.85
CA SER A 51 -19.39 -22.49 -9.01
C SER A 51 -18.42 -22.96 -7.93
N GLN A 52 -17.21 -23.33 -8.34
CA GLN A 52 -16.15 -23.68 -7.39
C GLN A 52 -15.39 -22.42 -6.95
N PRO A 53 -14.84 -22.39 -5.73
CA PRO A 53 -13.98 -21.31 -5.28
C PRO A 53 -12.71 -21.18 -6.16
N GLU A 54 -12.43 -19.97 -6.63
CA GLU A 54 -11.24 -19.66 -7.42
C GLU A 54 -10.27 -18.80 -6.61
N THR A 55 -8.97 -19.10 -6.66
CA THR A 55 -7.96 -18.17 -6.13
C THR A 55 -7.62 -17.13 -7.18
N ARG A 56 -7.77 -15.85 -6.83
CA ARG A 56 -7.40 -14.71 -7.67
C ARG A 56 -6.29 -13.90 -7.01
N PHE A 57 -5.59 -13.12 -7.82
CA PHE A 57 -4.44 -12.33 -7.41
C PHE A 57 -4.66 -10.86 -7.74
N GLY A 58 -4.07 -9.98 -6.93
CA GLY A 58 -4.08 -8.55 -7.13
C GLY A 58 -2.79 -7.92 -6.63
N THR A 59 -2.57 -6.66 -7.01
CA THR A 59 -1.44 -5.86 -6.56
C THR A 59 -1.95 -4.60 -5.89
N TRP A 60 -1.11 -3.98 -5.07
CA TRP A 60 -1.39 -2.68 -4.49
C TRP A 60 -0.18 -1.77 -4.64
N ASP A 61 -0.45 -0.61 -5.22
CA ASP A 61 0.57 0.37 -5.56
C ASP A 61 0.45 1.59 -4.62
N SER A 62 1.58 2.25 -4.38
CA SER A 62 1.66 3.36 -3.44
C SER A 62 0.86 4.57 -3.95
N ALA A 63 0.06 5.15 -3.06
CA ALA A 63 -0.64 6.41 -3.33
C ALA A 63 0.19 7.65 -2.99
N ILE A 64 1.36 7.49 -2.36
CA ILE A 64 2.22 8.57 -1.85
C ILE A 64 3.69 8.32 -2.21
N ASP A 65 4.47 9.38 -2.18
CA ASP A 65 5.93 9.35 -2.36
C ASP A 65 6.63 9.32 -0.99
N GLY A 66 7.81 8.71 -0.93
CA GLY A 66 8.68 8.77 0.24
C GLY A 66 9.52 7.53 0.43
N THR A 67 10.16 7.39 1.58
CA THR A 67 10.99 6.23 1.87
C THR A 67 10.22 5.25 2.75
N LEU A 68 10.14 3.98 2.35
CA LEU A 68 9.48 2.95 3.14
C LEU A 68 10.28 2.68 4.42
N GLN A 69 9.77 3.08 5.58
CA GLN A 69 10.45 2.86 6.86
C GLN A 69 10.33 1.40 7.30
N SER A 70 9.11 0.86 7.31
CA SER A 70 8.85 -0.48 7.80
C SER A 70 7.56 -1.08 7.27
N TRP A 71 7.54 -2.41 7.18
CA TRP A 71 6.34 -3.21 7.05
C TRP A 71 5.88 -3.70 8.43
N ASN A 72 4.57 -3.63 8.69
CA ASN A 72 3.92 -4.14 9.90
C ASN A 72 3.20 -5.48 9.65
N ILE A 73 3.41 -6.05 8.47
CA ILE A 73 2.84 -7.31 7.98
C ILE A 73 3.96 -8.16 7.37
N LYS A 74 3.67 -9.44 7.14
CA LYS A 74 4.62 -10.39 6.54
C LYS A 74 3.99 -11.15 5.37
N VAL A 75 4.84 -11.64 4.48
CA VAL A 75 4.42 -12.60 3.44
C VAL A 75 3.76 -13.80 4.12
N GLY A 76 2.60 -14.21 3.60
CA GLY A 76 1.77 -15.27 4.15
C GLY A 76 0.68 -14.81 5.11
N ASP A 77 0.72 -13.57 5.62
CA ASP A 77 -0.33 -13.04 6.50
C ASP A 77 -1.68 -13.04 5.80
N VAL A 78 -2.73 -13.48 6.51
CA VAL A 78 -4.12 -13.31 6.10
C VAL A 78 -4.69 -12.08 6.81
N ILE A 79 -5.14 -11.10 6.05
CA ILE A 79 -5.65 -9.83 6.54
C ILE A 79 -7.16 -9.79 6.31
N SER A 80 -7.92 -9.52 7.38
CA SER A 80 -9.35 -9.26 7.32
C SER A 80 -9.62 -7.76 7.12
N GLN A 81 -10.82 -7.42 6.65
CA GLN A 81 -11.24 -6.02 6.51
C GLN A 81 -11.16 -5.25 7.84
N ARG A 82 -11.47 -5.91 8.96
CA ARG A 82 -11.33 -5.33 10.30
C ARG A 82 -9.87 -5.01 10.62
N LYS A 83 -8.95 -5.96 10.41
CA LYS A 83 -7.51 -5.75 10.67
C LYS A 83 -6.95 -4.63 9.78
N ALA A 84 -7.38 -4.57 8.52
CA ALA A 84 -7.01 -3.51 7.58
C ALA A 84 -7.49 -2.11 8.01
N LYS A 85 -8.65 -2.02 8.69
CA LYS A 85 -9.16 -0.77 9.25
C LYS A 85 -8.43 -0.34 10.52
N GLU A 86 -8.07 -1.29 11.38
CA GLU A 86 -7.55 -1.01 12.72
C GLU A 86 -6.03 -0.86 12.78
N LYS A 87 -5.28 -1.43 11.82
CA LYS A 87 -3.82 -1.48 11.88
C LYS A 87 -3.16 -1.05 10.56
N PRO A 88 -2.17 -0.16 10.60
CA PRO A 88 -1.41 0.19 9.42
C PRO A 88 -0.53 -1.00 9.01
N VAL A 89 -0.41 -1.20 7.70
CA VAL A 89 0.41 -2.27 7.12
C VAL A 89 1.85 -1.82 6.87
N ALA A 90 2.09 -0.53 6.74
CA ALA A 90 3.42 0.04 6.55
C ALA A 90 3.52 1.45 7.15
N VAL A 91 4.75 1.92 7.31
CA VAL A 91 5.06 3.33 7.59
C VAL A 91 5.95 3.85 6.47
N ILE A 92 5.53 4.94 5.83
CA ILE A 92 6.29 5.64 4.79
C ILE A 92 6.67 7.03 5.32
N ILE A 93 7.92 7.41 5.14
CA ILE A 93 8.41 8.75 5.46
C ILE A 93 8.20 9.64 4.23
N GLU A 94 7.14 10.44 4.26
CA GLU A 94 6.87 11.38 3.17
C GLU A 94 7.85 12.56 3.24
N PRO A 95 8.40 13.01 2.10
CA PRO A 95 9.17 14.25 2.06
C PRO A 95 8.27 15.44 2.44
N CYS A 96 7.01 15.47 1.99
CA CYS A 96 5.98 16.38 2.53
C CYS A 96 4.56 15.81 2.33
N LYS A 97 3.58 16.25 3.14
CA LYS A 97 2.20 15.72 3.14
C LYS A 97 1.25 16.32 2.10
N HIS A 98 1.70 17.28 1.30
CA HIS A 98 0.80 18.13 0.52
C HIS A 98 0.30 17.51 -0.78
N GLY A 99 0.85 16.37 -1.20
CA GLY A 99 0.35 15.51 -2.30
C GLY A 99 0.34 16.11 -3.71
N MET A 100 0.30 17.44 -3.85
CA MET A 100 0.22 18.17 -5.11
C MET A 100 1.61 18.61 -5.56
N GLN A 101 1.95 18.25 -6.80
CA GLN A 101 3.26 18.49 -7.38
C GLN A 101 3.17 19.22 -8.72
N LEU A 102 4.14 20.07 -9.00
CA LEU A 102 4.39 20.69 -10.30
C LEU A 102 5.89 20.66 -10.57
N GLN A 103 6.31 20.04 -11.68
CA GLN A 103 7.73 19.92 -12.04
C GLN A 103 8.60 19.30 -10.94
N GLY A 104 8.09 18.25 -10.26
CA GLY A 104 8.83 17.58 -9.18
C GLY A 104 8.90 18.37 -7.87
N LEU A 105 8.30 19.55 -7.78
CA LEU A 105 8.22 20.35 -6.56
C LEU A 105 6.81 20.26 -5.97
N CYS A 106 6.73 20.22 -4.65
CA CYS A 106 5.45 20.42 -3.96
C CYS A 106 4.93 21.85 -4.20
N VAL A 107 3.71 21.97 -4.72
CA VAL A 107 3.10 23.28 -5.03
C VAL A 107 2.83 24.11 -3.78
N LEU A 108 2.62 23.47 -2.64
CA LEU A 108 2.25 24.15 -1.39
C LEU A 108 3.44 24.54 -0.53
N CYS A 109 4.55 23.79 -0.55
CA CYS A 109 5.73 24.10 0.29
C CYS A 109 7.06 24.21 -0.46
N GLY A 110 7.07 24.01 -1.79
CA GLY A 110 8.26 24.12 -2.63
C GLY A 110 9.31 23.03 -2.42
N LYS A 111 9.00 21.97 -1.66
CA LYS A 111 9.94 20.87 -1.42
C LYS A 111 10.15 20.02 -2.67
N ASP A 112 11.40 19.66 -2.95
CA ASP A 112 11.75 18.70 -4.00
C ASP A 112 11.22 17.30 -3.64
N MET A 113 10.48 16.71 -4.57
CA MET A 113 9.80 15.41 -4.46
C MET A 113 10.42 14.38 -5.43
N THR A 114 11.52 14.72 -6.10
CA THR A 114 12.24 13.86 -7.06
C THR A 114 13.47 13.20 -6.45
N LYS A 115 13.68 13.37 -5.14
CA LYS A 115 14.85 12.91 -4.39
C LYS A 115 14.46 12.29 -3.06
#